data_AF-A0A2G6GRT2-F1
#
_entry.id   AF-A0A2G6GRT2-F1
#
_cell.length_a   1.000
_cell.length_b   1.000
_cell.length_c   1.000
_cell.angle_alpha   90.00
_cell.angle_beta   90.00
_cell.angle_gamma   90.00
#
_symmetry.space_group_name_H-M   'P 1'
#
loop_
_entity.id
_entity.type
_entity.pdbx_description
1 polymer ?
#
loop_
_entity_poly.entity_id
_entity_poly.type
_entity_poly.pdbx_seq_one_letter_code
_entity_poly.pdbx_strand_id
1 'polypeptide(L)'
;MENPLQVIDILGLMGDAADNIKGCPGIGPKTAEKLIGTYGSIENLLDNAEELKGKQRQNLIDFREQILQSKYLVTIKLDVPVDFDAKALEHEEPNYAVLQELFKELEFSTLARRIFNKSTANGNLETSENKKAVQKSSMPQQGSLFDDGSFGFAEEENSTQELPEQKYYLMDTAQRRQDLRADMCLQKQYALRILTKENTYDAVGLAVSFKEDESFYVPLSDQSQLQEFKHIFADKNLTIIAHDCKEVLLTLYWNGLEVKNKIWDTLLGHYVLQPELKHTFEYVVQQLLNYTATNLESLLGKGRNKKKLHELSLEMLQNFACEEASLTLRLQQLLQPRLQERKVVNLFEKIEIPLVWVLARMEFNGANINTQLLEDYRKELQAELDGIEKEIKEMVEAPDLNVGSPKQLGEVLFGKMQLDSKAKKTASGQYSTSENVLQKLRKKHPIVAKILNYRSLAKLISTYVEALPNYISEKTGRIHTSFNQAETSTGRLSSTNPNLQNIPIRTEQGRYIRKAFVPSDEEHIFVSADYSQIELRIMAHLSGDEQ
;
A
#
# COMPACT_ATOMS: atom_id res chain seq x y z
N MET A 1 -44.51 -10.66 -13.16
CA MET A 1 -44.17 -12.08 -13.28
C MET A 1 -45.24 -12.85 -12.53
N GLU A 2 -45.95 -13.72 -13.23
CA GLU A 2 -47.04 -14.53 -12.67
C GLU A 2 -46.63 -16.01 -12.56
N ASN A 3 -45.60 -16.44 -13.30
CA ASN A 3 -45.06 -17.79 -13.31
C ASN A 3 -43.52 -17.77 -13.34
N PRO A 4 -42.81 -18.60 -12.54
CA PRO A 4 -41.35 -18.73 -12.60
C PRO A 4 -40.79 -19.06 -13.99
N LEU A 5 -41.53 -19.75 -14.85
CA LEU A 5 -41.09 -20.05 -16.23
C LEU A 5 -40.83 -18.78 -17.06
N GLN A 6 -41.49 -17.67 -16.72
CA GLN A 6 -41.29 -16.38 -17.40
C GLN A 6 -39.92 -15.77 -17.13
N VAL A 7 -39.16 -16.27 -16.14
CA VAL A 7 -37.77 -15.85 -15.92
C VAL A 7 -36.92 -16.15 -17.16
N ILE A 8 -37.14 -17.31 -17.78
CA ILE A 8 -36.44 -17.73 -19.00
C ILE A 8 -36.69 -16.73 -20.14
N ASP A 9 -37.94 -16.31 -20.30
CA ASP A 9 -38.34 -15.32 -21.30
C ASP A 9 -37.79 -13.92 -21.03
N ILE A 10 -37.69 -13.51 -19.77
CA ILE A 10 -37.13 -12.21 -19.38
C ILE A 10 -35.62 -12.19 -19.62
N LEU A 11 -34.91 -13.25 -19.22
CA LEU A 11 -33.47 -13.41 -19.43
C LEU A 11 -33.13 -13.50 -20.93
N GLY A 12 -33.92 -14.25 -21.70
CA GLY A 12 -33.73 -14.34 -23.16
C GLY A 12 -33.87 -12.98 -23.87
N LEU A 13 -34.72 -12.08 -23.35
CA LEU A 13 -34.91 -10.73 -23.92
C LEU A 13 -33.87 -9.72 -23.47
N MET A 14 -33.50 -9.69 -22.20
CA MET A 14 -32.55 -8.69 -21.69
C MET A 14 -31.08 -9.14 -21.83
N GLY A 15 -30.84 -10.44 -21.99
CA GLY A 15 -29.53 -11.06 -21.96
C GLY A 15 -29.05 -11.39 -20.56
N ASP A 16 -28.00 -12.19 -20.47
CA ASP A 16 -27.28 -12.47 -19.24
C ASP A 16 -25.82 -12.04 -19.40
N ALA A 17 -25.41 -11.05 -18.60
CA ALA A 17 -24.05 -10.54 -18.63
C ALA A 17 -23.04 -11.50 -18.00
N ALA A 18 -23.46 -12.37 -17.07
CA ALA A 18 -22.60 -13.34 -16.42
C ALA A 18 -22.18 -14.44 -17.41
N ASP A 19 -23.14 -14.94 -18.19
CA ASP A 19 -22.92 -16.00 -19.19
C ASP A 19 -22.63 -15.47 -20.60
N ASN A 20 -22.44 -14.14 -20.75
CA ASN A 20 -22.20 -13.46 -22.02
C ASN A 20 -23.28 -13.74 -23.09
N ILE A 21 -24.53 -13.92 -22.65
CA ILE A 21 -25.69 -14.17 -23.51
C ILE A 21 -26.29 -12.82 -23.92
N LYS A 22 -26.29 -12.54 -25.22
CA LYS A 22 -26.78 -11.26 -25.76
C LYS A 22 -28.29 -11.28 -25.94
N GLY A 23 -29.01 -10.46 -25.19
CA GLY A 23 -30.45 -10.23 -25.38
C GLY A 23 -30.77 -9.33 -26.57
N CYS A 24 -32.03 -8.93 -26.69
CA CYS A 24 -32.48 -7.95 -27.67
C CYS A 24 -31.86 -6.57 -27.39
N PRO A 25 -31.14 -5.97 -28.35
CA PRO A 25 -30.56 -4.64 -28.18
C PRO A 25 -31.61 -3.61 -27.76
N GLY A 26 -31.30 -2.79 -26.76
CA GLY A 26 -32.19 -1.74 -26.27
C GLY A 26 -33.34 -2.20 -25.35
N ILE A 27 -33.43 -3.51 -25.03
CA ILE A 27 -34.37 -4.03 -24.05
C ILE A 27 -33.61 -4.36 -22.76
N GLY A 28 -33.81 -3.53 -21.72
CA GLY A 28 -33.29 -3.79 -20.38
C GLY A 28 -34.28 -4.55 -19.48
N PRO A 29 -33.90 -4.85 -18.23
CA PRO A 29 -34.68 -5.71 -17.33
C PRO A 29 -36.13 -5.26 -17.13
N LYS A 30 -36.35 -3.97 -16.88
CA LYS A 30 -37.70 -3.39 -16.66
C LYS A 30 -38.58 -3.48 -17.91
N THR A 31 -37.97 -3.37 -19.09
CA THR A 31 -38.69 -3.42 -20.36
C THR A 31 -39.05 -4.88 -20.69
N ALA A 32 -38.13 -5.81 -20.46
CA ALA A 32 -38.37 -7.24 -20.62
C ALA A 32 -39.49 -7.73 -19.69
N GLU A 33 -39.46 -7.37 -18.40
CA GLU A 33 -40.54 -7.69 -17.45
C GLU A 33 -41.91 -7.18 -17.90
N LYS A 34 -41.98 -5.95 -18.42
CA LYS A 34 -43.23 -5.37 -18.89
C LYS A 34 -43.77 -6.08 -20.14
N LEU A 35 -42.89 -6.39 -21.09
CA LEU A 35 -43.26 -7.10 -22.32
C LEU A 35 -43.74 -8.51 -22.03
N ILE A 36 -42.99 -9.27 -21.23
CA ILE A 36 -43.38 -10.63 -20.84
C ILE A 36 -44.60 -10.64 -19.93
N GLY A 37 -44.79 -9.63 -19.08
CA GLY A 37 -46.03 -9.47 -18.33
C GLY A 37 -47.25 -9.19 -19.22
N THR A 38 -47.07 -8.65 -20.43
CA THR A 38 -48.16 -8.37 -21.37
C THR A 38 -48.42 -9.54 -22.33
N TYR A 39 -47.36 -10.11 -22.88
CA TYR A 39 -47.43 -11.13 -23.94
C TYR A 39 -47.22 -12.57 -23.43
N GLY A 40 -46.84 -12.75 -22.17
CA GLY A 40 -46.70 -14.08 -21.56
C GLY A 40 -45.37 -14.78 -21.85
N SER A 41 -44.99 -14.92 -23.12
CA SER A 41 -43.74 -15.57 -23.56
C SER A 41 -43.03 -14.80 -24.68
N ILE A 42 -41.75 -15.13 -24.93
CA ILE A 42 -40.97 -14.59 -26.05
C ILE A 42 -41.63 -14.91 -27.39
N GLU A 43 -42.13 -16.13 -27.59
CA GLU A 43 -42.74 -16.55 -28.86
C GLU A 43 -43.98 -15.71 -29.15
N ASN A 44 -44.86 -15.55 -28.17
CA ASN A 44 -46.05 -14.74 -28.34
C ASN A 44 -45.73 -13.24 -28.50
N LEU A 45 -44.65 -12.75 -27.86
CA LEU A 45 -44.15 -11.40 -28.07
C LEU A 45 -43.62 -11.21 -29.51
N LEU A 46 -42.88 -12.18 -30.04
CA LEU A 46 -42.30 -12.12 -31.37
C LEU A 46 -43.36 -12.25 -32.47
N ASP A 47 -44.37 -13.09 -32.26
CA ASP A 47 -45.48 -13.28 -33.20
C ASP A 47 -46.41 -12.05 -33.26
N ASN A 48 -46.50 -11.27 -32.17
CA ASN A 48 -47.23 -10.00 -32.11
C ASN A 48 -46.32 -8.76 -32.19
N ALA A 49 -45.05 -8.92 -32.63
CA ALA A 49 -44.08 -7.82 -32.63
C ALA A 49 -44.50 -6.64 -33.52
N GLU A 50 -45.40 -6.85 -34.49
CA GLU A 50 -45.92 -5.80 -35.37
C GLU A 50 -46.81 -4.77 -34.67
N GLU A 51 -47.43 -5.12 -33.54
CA GLU A 51 -48.27 -4.22 -32.73
C GLU A 51 -47.45 -3.17 -31.96
N LEU A 52 -46.15 -3.41 -31.79
CA LEU A 52 -45.23 -2.54 -31.08
C LEU A 52 -44.79 -1.36 -31.97
N LYS A 53 -44.42 -0.24 -31.34
CA LYS A 53 -44.07 1.00 -32.04
C LYS A 53 -42.57 1.31 -31.92
N GLY A 54 -42.01 1.88 -33.00
CA GLY A 54 -40.67 2.46 -33.01
C GLY A 54 -39.53 1.44 -33.02
N LYS A 55 -38.37 1.84 -32.48
CA LYS A 55 -37.11 1.07 -32.52
C LYS A 55 -37.19 -0.28 -31.80
N GLN A 56 -38.09 -0.41 -30.83
CA GLN A 56 -38.34 -1.67 -30.12
C GLN A 56 -38.92 -2.74 -31.04
N ARG A 57 -39.88 -2.39 -31.91
CA ARG A 57 -40.41 -3.29 -32.93
C ARG A 57 -39.31 -3.73 -33.90
N GLN A 58 -38.55 -2.77 -34.41
CA GLN A 58 -37.46 -3.04 -35.37
C GLN A 58 -36.46 -4.04 -34.78
N ASN A 59 -36.02 -3.84 -33.54
CA ASN A 59 -35.07 -4.74 -32.89
C ASN A 59 -35.65 -6.14 -32.60
N LEU A 60 -36.93 -6.25 -32.23
CA LEU A 60 -37.55 -7.56 -32.00
C LEU A 60 -37.67 -8.37 -33.30
N ILE A 61 -37.88 -7.69 -34.44
CA ILE A 61 -37.93 -8.33 -35.76
C ILE A 61 -36.51 -8.69 -36.24
N ASP A 62 -35.58 -7.73 -36.21
CA ASP A 62 -34.21 -7.92 -36.74
C ASP A 62 -33.39 -8.93 -35.93
N PHE A 63 -33.63 -9.00 -34.61
CA PHE A 63 -32.90 -9.90 -33.70
C PHE A 63 -33.73 -11.12 -33.27
N ARG A 64 -34.79 -11.48 -34.02
CA ARG A 64 -35.70 -12.59 -33.70
C ARG A 64 -34.96 -13.90 -33.41
N GLU A 65 -34.05 -14.31 -34.29
CA GLU A 65 -33.27 -15.55 -34.12
C GLU A 65 -32.34 -15.49 -32.90
N GLN A 66 -31.70 -14.33 -32.68
CA GLN A 66 -30.84 -14.13 -31.51
C GLN A 66 -31.63 -14.24 -30.21
N ILE A 67 -32.84 -13.69 -30.15
CA ILE A 67 -33.69 -13.74 -28.95
C ILE A 67 -34.11 -15.19 -28.65
N LEU A 68 -34.49 -15.96 -29.68
CA LEU A 68 -34.84 -17.38 -29.53
C LEU A 68 -33.61 -18.21 -29.11
N GLN A 69 -32.44 -17.93 -29.68
CA GLN A 69 -31.20 -18.56 -29.27
C GLN A 69 -30.83 -18.22 -27.82
N SER A 70 -30.98 -16.95 -27.42
CA SER A 70 -30.74 -16.51 -26.05
C SER A 70 -31.70 -17.18 -25.07
N LYS A 71 -32.99 -17.32 -25.43
CA LYS A 71 -33.95 -18.11 -24.66
C LYS A 71 -33.50 -19.56 -24.50
N TYR A 72 -33.04 -20.18 -25.59
CA TYR A 72 -32.52 -21.55 -25.55
C TYR A 72 -31.32 -21.67 -24.61
N LEU A 73 -30.35 -20.74 -24.71
CA LEU A 73 -29.13 -20.75 -23.88
C LEU A 73 -29.41 -20.57 -22.39
N VAL A 74 -30.40 -19.75 -22.02
CA VAL A 74 -30.79 -19.56 -20.61
C VAL A 74 -31.74 -20.65 -20.08
N THR A 75 -32.23 -21.54 -20.94
CA THR A 75 -33.13 -22.62 -20.52
C THR A 75 -32.33 -23.77 -19.94
N ILE A 76 -32.51 -24.04 -18.65
CA ILE A 76 -31.89 -25.18 -17.99
C ILE A 76 -32.47 -26.48 -18.57
N LYS A 77 -31.59 -27.35 -19.06
CA LYS A 77 -31.95 -28.69 -19.52
C LYS A 77 -32.28 -29.58 -18.33
N LEU A 78 -33.54 -30.00 -18.21
CA LEU A 78 -34.03 -30.85 -17.11
C LEU A 78 -34.07 -32.34 -17.45
N ASP A 79 -33.95 -32.70 -18.73
CA ASP A 79 -33.97 -34.05 -19.29
C ASP A 79 -32.56 -34.59 -19.54
N VAL A 80 -31.62 -34.29 -18.65
CA VAL A 80 -30.26 -34.83 -18.74
C VAL A 80 -30.32 -36.35 -18.52
N PRO A 81 -29.67 -37.18 -19.36
CA PRO A 81 -29.71 -38.64 -19.25
C PRO A 81 -28.82 -39.13 -18.11
N VAL A 82 -29.23 -38.82 -16.87
CA VAL A 82 -28.60 -39.28 -15.63
C VAL A 82 -29.61 -40.07 -14.82
N ASP A 83 -29.20 -41.24 -14.33
CA ASP A 83 -30.01 -42.05 -13.43
C ASP A 83 -29.99 -41.39 -12.04
N PHE A 84 -31.16 -40.90 -11.60
CA PHE A 84 -31.28 -40.26 -10.29
C PHE A 84 -31.41 -41.32 -9.19
N ASP A 85 -30.34 -41.51 -8.42
CA ASP A 85 -30.36 -42.26 -7.16
C ASP A 85 -30.30 -41.28 -5.98
N ALA A 86 -31.43 -41.10 -5.31
CA ALA A 86 -31.54 -40.21 -4.16
C ALA A 86 -30.59 -40.59 -3.02
N LYS A 87 -30.32 -41.89 -2.82
CA LYS A 87 -29.45 -42.37 -1.73
C LYS A 87 -27.98 -42.05 -2.00
N ALA A 88 -27.54 -42.17 -3.25
CA ALA A 88 -26.18 -41.85 -3.66
C ALA A 88 -25.85 -40.35 -3.55
N LEU A 89 -26.86 -39.49 -3.38
CA LEU A 89 -26.71 -38.04 -3.24
C LEU A 89 -26.91 -37.55 -1.80
N GLU A 90 -27.09 -38.46 -0.83
CA GLU A 90 -27.10 -38.11 0.59
C GLU A 90 -25.70 -37.66 1.02
N HIS A 91 -25.63 -36.62 1.86
CA HIS A 91 -24.35 -36.10 2.33
C HIS A 91 -23.70 -37.08 3.30
N GLU A 92 -22.65 -37.76 2.86
CA GLU A 92 -21.83 -38.63 3.69
C GLU A 92 -20.85 -37.83 4.57
N GLU A 93 -20.46 -38.39 5.71
CA GLU A 93 -19.40 -37.81 6.52
C GLU A 93 -18.06 -37.91 5.78
N PRO A 94 -17.27 -36.82 5.70
CA PRO A 94 -15.98 -36.85 5.03
C PRO A 94 -15.06 -37.88 5.67
N ASN A 95 -14.23 -38.53 4.84
CA ASN A 95 -13.10 -39.29 5.37
C ASN A 95 -12.04 -38.30 5.87
N TYR A 96 -12.12 -37.96 7.16
CA TYR A 96 -11.23 -36.98 7.79
C TYR A 96 -9.75 -37.34 7.71
N ALA A 97 -9.39 -38.64 7.64
CA ALA A 97 -8.00 -39.07 7.48
C ALA A 97 -7.45 -38.71 6.09
N VAL A 98 -8.20 -39.05 5.03
CA VAL A 98 -7.84 -38.71 3.65
C VAL A 98 -7.85 -37.19 3.44
N LEU A 99 -8.84 -36.51 4.02
CA LEU A 99 -8.98 -35.05 3.91
C LEU A 99 -7.81 -34.32 4.59
N GLN A 100 -7.30 -34.86 5.71
CA GLN A 100 -6.16 -34.28 6.41
C GLN A 100 -4.87 -34.40 5.60
N GLU A 101 -4.63 -35.55 4.97
CA GLU A 101 -3.49 -35.72 4.05
C GLU A 101 -3.61 -34.80 2.85
N LEU A 102 -4.79 -34.72 2.22
CA LEU A 102 -5.03 -33.85 1.07
C LEU A 102 -4.86 -32.36 1.41
N PHE A 103 -5.32 -31.92 2.58
CA PHE A 103 -5.12 -30.54 3.01
C PHE A 103 -3.66 -30.24 3.37
N LYS A 104 -2.88 -31.25 3.79
CA LYS A 104 -1.43 -31.11 3.98
C LYS A 104 -0.75 -30.96 2.62
N GLU A 105 -1.09 -31.81 1.65
CA GLU A 105 -0.52 -31.78 0.30
C GLU A 105 -0.85 -30.48 -0.45
N LEU A 106 -2.09 -30.00 -0.35
CA LEU A 106 -2.55 -28.78 -1.00
C LEU A 106 -2.31 -27.49 -0.17
N GLU A 107 -1.65 -27.61 0.98
CA GLU A 107 -1.33 -26.49 1.89
C GLU A 107 -2.54 -25.68 2.38
N PHE A 108 -3.72 -26.30 2.49
CA PHE A 108 -4.97 -25.67 2.93
C PHE A 108 -5.09 -25.53 4.46
N SER A 109 -4.06 -24.97 5.10
CA SER A 109 -3.90 -24.88 6.55
C SER A 109 -5.04 -24.13 7.28
N THR A 110 -5.59 -23.08 6.66
CA THR A 110 -6.68 -22.29 7.25
C THR A 110 -8.03 -23.03 7.20
N LEU A 111 -8.29 -23.73 6.09
CA LEU A 111 -9.47 -24.57 5.91
C LEU A 111 -9.42 -25.81 6.80
N ALA A 112 -8.24 -26.45 6.89
CA ALA A 112 -7.97 -27.54 7.81
C ALA A 112 -8.31 -27.13 9.24
N ARG A 113 -7.77 -25.99 9.70
CA ARG A 113 -8.06 -25.46 11.03
C ARG A 113 -9.55 -25.22 11.26
N ARG A 114 -10.26 -24.65 10.28
CA ARG A 114 -11.70 -24.36 10.40
C ARG A 114 -12.56 -25.63 10.46
N ILE A 115 -12.20 -26.67 9.71
CA ILE A 115 -12.96 -27.92 9.61
C ILE A 115 -12.64 -28.83 10.80
N PHE A 116 -11.36 -29.00 11.15
CA PHE A 116 -10.93 -29.86 12.26
C PHE A 116 -11.12 -29.22 13.64
N ASN A 117 -11.05 -27.89 13.81
CA ASN A 117 -11.34 -27.25 15.11
C ASN A 117 -12.84 -27.17 15.43
N LYS A 118 -13.72 -27.37 14.45
CA LYS A 118 -15.16 -27.46 14.72
C LYS A 118 -15.54 -28.84 15.25
N SER A 119 -14.77 -29.90 14.96
CA SER A 119 -15.07 -31.24 15.48
C SER A 119 -14.69 -31.41 16.96
N THR A 120 -13.77 -30.59 17.47
CA THR A 120 -13.37 -30.58 18.89
C THR A 120 -14.28 -29.74 19.81
N ALA A 121 -15.27 -29.02 19.26
CA ALA A 121 -16.15 -28.14 20.04
C ALA A 121 -17.41 -28.81 20.61
N ASN A 122 -17.60 -30.13 20.42
CA ASN A 122 -18.74 -30.90 20.96
C ASN A 122 -18.36 -31.87 22.10
N GLY A 123 -17.27 -31.62 22.82
CA GLY A 123 -16.87 -32.44 23.97
C GLY A 123 -16.16 -31.65 25.07
N ASN A 124 -16.90 -31.42 26.16
CA ASN A 124 -16.46 -31.00 27.50
C ASN A 124 -15.98 -29.56 27.71
N LEU A 125 -16.88 -28.82 28.37
CA LEU A 125 -16.61 -27.65 29.19
C LEU A 125 -15.79 -28.04 30.42
N GLU A 126 -14.69 -27.32 30.70
CA GLU A 126 -14.41 -26.73 32.02
C GLU A 126 -13.22 -25.74 31.97
N THR A 127 -13.57 -24.47 32.23
CA THR A 127 -12.88 -23.43 33.02
C THR A 127 -11.36 -23.25 32.93
N SER A 128 -10.93 -22.09 32.42
CA SER A 128 -10.46 -20.99 33.29
C SER A 128 -10.22 -19.69 32.50
N GLU A 129 -10.65 -18.59 33.12
CA GLU A 129 -10.88 -17.26 32.58
C GLU A 129 -9.63 -16.36 32.51
N ASN A 130 -9.83 -15.26 31.77
CA ASN A 130 -9.22 -13.92 31.88
C ASN A 130 -7.96 -13.58 31.05
N LYS A 131 -8.20 -13.09 29.82
CA LYS A 131 -7.52 -11.90 29.27
C LYS A 131 -8.53 -10.88 28.77
N LYS A 132 -8.52 -9.69 29.38
CA LYS A 132 -9.34 -8.52 29.02
C LYS A 132 -8.88 -7.89 27.72
N ALA A 133 -9.87 -7.36 27.01
CA ALA A 133 -9.86 -6.77 25.69
C ALA A 133 -8.99 -5.52 25.51
N VAL A 134 -8.39 -5.41 24.32
CA VAL A 134 -8.02 -4.12 23.70
C VAL A 134 -8.76 -4.04 22.36
N GLN A 135 -9.55 -2.97 22.22
CA GLN A 135 -10.42 -2.68 21.07
C GLN A 135 -9.58 -2.34 19.83
N LYS A 136 -9.81 -3.08 18.73
CA LYS A 136 -9.38 -2.68 17.37
C LYS A 136 -10.51 -1.88 16.72
N SER A 137 -10.17 -0.67 16.29
CA SER A 137 -10.99 0.14 15.37
C SER A 137 -10.93 -0.48 13.97
N SER A 138 -12.11 -0.80 13.43
CA SER A 138 -12.31 -1.36 12.09
C SER A 138 -12.38 -0.25 11.04
N MET A 139 -11.49 -0.26 10.05
CA MET A 139 -11.81 0.25 8.72
C MET A 139 -12.35 -0.91 7.86
N PRO A 140 -13.36 -0.67 7.00
CA PRO A 140 -13.89 -1.70 6.13
C PRO A 140 -12.89 -1.99 4.99
N GLN A 141 -12.28 -3.17 5.02
CA GLN A 141 -11.64 -3.77 3.85
C GLN A 141 -12.72 -4.07 2.82
N GLN A 142 -12.64 -3.40 1.67
CA GLN A 142 -13.40 -3.73 0.49
C GLN A 142 -12.74 -4.98 -0.12
N GLY A 143 -13.44 -6.11 -0.08
CA GLY A 143 -12.93 -7.38 -0.61
C GLY A 143 -12.63 -7.27 -2.11
N SER A 144 -11.42 -7.65 -2.49
CA SER A 144 -11.08 -7.93 -3.89
C SER A 144 -11.91 -9.14 -4.36
N LEU A 145 -12.53 -8.98 -5.53
CA LEU A 145 -13.39 -9.97 -6.20
C LEU A 145 -12.63 -10.70 -7.33
N PHE A 146 -11.31 -10.56 -7.36
CA PHE A 146 -10.40 -11.35 -8.17
C PHE A 146 -9.58 -12.24 -7.23
N ASP A 147 -9.63 -13.53 -7.52
CA ASP A 147 -8.93 -14.61 -6.82
C ASP A 147 -7.43 -14.33 -6.81
N ASP A 148 -6.95 -13.85 -5.66
CA ASP A 148 -5.57 -13.51 -5.37
C ASP A 148 -4.73 -14.78 -5.31
N GLY A 149 -3.70 -14.85 -6.13
CA GLY A 149 -2.55 -15.73 -5.92
C GLY A 149 -1.72 -15.28 -4.72
N SER A 150 -2.35 -14.96 -3.59
CA SER A 150 -1.71 -14.73 -2.30
C SER A 150 -1.27 -16.08 -1.74
N PHE A 151 -0.19 -16.62 -2.32
CA PHE A 151 0.54 -17.73 -1.74
C PHE A 151 1.27 -17.19 -0.51
N GLY A 152 0.60 -17.29 0.64
CA GLY A 152 1.25 -17.12 1.93
C GLY A 152 2.45 -18.04 2.01
N PHE A 153 3.48 -17.62 2.74
CA PHE A 153 4.56 -18.53 3.10
C PHE A 153 3.92 -19.77 3.71
N ALA A 154 4.11 -20.92 3.06
CA ALA A 154 3.83 -22.20 3.69
C ALA A 154 4.51 -22.15 5.07
N GLU A 155 3.72 -22.35 6.13
CA GLU A 155 4.26 -22.81 7.40
C GLU A 155 4.86 -24.18 7.09
N GLU A 156 6.09 -24.20 6.55
CA GLU A 156 6.99 -25.32 6.75
C GLU A 156 6.94 -25.62 8.24
N GLU A 157 6.74 -26.90 8.55
CA GLU A 157 6.46 -27.44 9.88
C GLU A 157 7.08 -26.59 10.99
N ASN A 158 6.25 -26.26 12.00
CA ASN A 158 6.64 -25.66 13.28
C ASN A 158 7.78 -26.43 13.96
N SER A 159 9.00 -26.30 13.45
CA SER A 159 10.20 -26.23 14.24
C SER A 159 10.40 -24.75 14.49
N THR A 160 10.15 -24.29 15.71
CA THR A 160 10.97 -23.19 16.24
C THR A 160 12.41 -23.62 15.99
N GLN A 161 13.06 -23.07 14.96
CA GLN A 161 14.51 -23.13 14.91
C GLN A 161 14.96 -22.42 16.17
N GLU A 162 15.40 -23.18 17.17
CA GLU A 162 16.15 -22.60 18.29
C GLU A 162 17.31 -21.86 17.64
N LEU A 163 17.24 -20.52 17.67
CA LEU A 163 18.34 -19.73 17.16
C LEU A 163 19.58 -20.14 17.99
N PRO A 164 20.71 -20.49 17.36
CA PRO A 164 21.91 -20.82 18.10
C PRO A 164 22.25 -19.69 19.06
N GLU A 165 22.81 -20.06 20.21
CA GLU A 165 23.23 -19.13 21.24
C GLU A 165 24.07 -18.00 20.63
N GLN A 166 23.55 -16.78 20.72
CA GLN A 166 24.16 -15.61 20.09
C GLN A 166 25.29 -15.08 20.98
N LYS A 167 26.47 -14.88 20.39
CA LYS A 167 27.63 -14.25 21.06
C LYS A 167 27.85 -12.86 20.53
N TYR A 168 27.73 -11.88 21.43
CA TYR A 168 27.94 -10.48 21.10
C TYR A 168 29.26 -9.98 21.67
N TYR A 169 30.09 -9.39 20.80
CA TYR A 169 31.40 -8.89 21.16
C TYR A 169 31.44 -7.36 21.09
N LEU A 170 31.92 -6.73 22.16
CA LEU A 170 32.03 -5.28 22.25
C LEU A 170 33.41 -4.80 21.76
N MET A 171 33.41 -3.92 20.76
CA MET A 171 34.59 -3.37 20.09
C MET A 171 34.85 -1.91 20.53
N ASP A 172 34.94 -1.71 21.84
CA ASP A 172 35.12 -0.41 22.49
C ASP A 172 36.54 0.16 22.40
N THR A 173 37.56 -0.71 22.30
CA THR A 173 38.96 -0.30 22.18
C THR A 173 39.45 -0.23 20.72
N ALA A 174 40.44 0.64 20.46
CA ALA A 174 41.03 0.79 19.13
C ALA A 174 41.64 -0.52 18.59
N GLN A 175 42.26 -1.33 19.46
CA GLN A 175 42.80 -2.63 19.09
C GLN A 175 41.70 -3.58 18.62
N ARG A 176 40.61 -3.71 19.39
CA ARG A 176 39.47 -4.56 19.01
C ARG A 176 38.83 -4.14 17.69
N ARG A 177 38.70 -2.83 17.45
CA ARG A 177 38.21 -2.32 16.15
C ARG A 177 39.18 -2.66 15.01
N GLN A 178 40.48 -2.60 15.25
CA GLN A 178 41.48 -3.01 14.26
C GLN A 178 41.39 -4.50 13.92
N ASP A 179 41.25 -5.35 14.93
CA ASP A 179 41.11 -6.80 14.76
C ASP A 179 39.82 -7.10 13.96
N LEU A 180 38.69 -6.48 14.31
CA LEU A 180 37.44 -6.60 13.56
C LEU A 180 37.60 -6.21 12.08
N ARG A 181 38.27 -5.09 11.79
CA ARG A 181 38.51 -4.68 10.39
C ARG A 181 39.35 -5.71 9.63
N ALA A 182 40.36 -6.30 10.27
CA ALA A 182 41.16 -7.34 9.66
C ALA A 182 40.31 -8.58 9.34
N ASP A 183 39.45 -9.00 10.26
CA ASP A 183 38.54 -10.12 10.06
C ASP A 183 37.52 -9.85 8.94
N MET A 184 36.98 -8.62 8.87
CA MET A 184 36.05 -8.20 7.82
C MET A 184 36.68 -8.27 6.41
N CYS A 185 37.97 -7.92 6.28
CA CYS A 185 38.69 -8.03 5.00
C CYS A 185 38.80 -9.46 4.46
N LEU A 186 38.66 -10.48 5.33
CA LEU A 186 38.70 -11.89 4.93
C LEU A 186 37.34 -12.41 4.45
N GLN A 187 36.26 -11.64 4.68
CA GLN A 187 34.90 -12.05 4.32
C GLN A 187 34.56 -11.67 2.88
N LYS A 188 33.45 -12.22 2.36
CA LYS A 188 32.85 -11.79 1.07
C LYS A 188 31.65 -10.88 1.26
N GLN A 189 30.95 -11.04 2.38
CA GLN A 189 29.75 -10.31 2.72
C GLN A 189 29.64 -10.18 4.23
N TYR A 190 28.94 -9.15 4.69
CA TYR A 190 28.62 -8.95 6.10
C TYR A 190 27.29 -8.21 6.23
N ALA A 191 26.50 -8.60 7.22
CA ALA A 191 25.33 -7.86 7.63
C ALA A 191 25.73 -6.64 8.46
N LEU A 192 25.05 -5.52 8.23
CA LEU A 192 25.37 -4.23 8.81
C LEU A 192 24.12 -3.57 9.38
N ARG A 193 24.21 -3.16 10.65
CA ARG A 193 23.24 -2.25 11.26
C ARG A 193 23.96 -1.02 11.80
N ILE A 194 23.52 0.17 11.42
CA ILE A 194 24.03 1.44 11.94
C ILE A 194 22.95 2.06 12.82
N LEU A 195 23.28 2.34 14.07
CA LEU A 195 22.42 3.11 14.95
C LEU A 195 22.70 4.60 14.75
N THR A 196 21.65 5.39 14.56
CA THR A 196 21.75 6.85 14.36
C THR A 196 21.03 7.62 15.45
N LYS A 197 21.42 8.88 15.66
CA LYS A 197 20.68 9.79 16.52
C LYS A 197 19.31 10.09 15.89
N GLU A 198 18.28 10.26 16.73
CA GLU A 198 16.91 10.50 16.26
C GLU A 198 16.82 11.67 15.27
N ASN A 199 16.16 11.42 14.13
CA ASN A 199 15.96 12.38 13.03
C ASN A 199 17.26 12.95 12.42
N THR A 200 18.41 12.28 12.61
CA THR A 200 19.65 12.61 11.93
C THR A 200 20.30 11.37 11.33
N TYR A 201 21.32 11.59 10.51
CA TYR A 201 22.18 10.53 9.98
C TYR A 201 23.49 10.42 10.77
N ASP A 202 23.57 10.99 11.98
CA ASP A 202 24.77 10.91 12.80
C ASP A 202 24.84 9.53 13.46
N ALA A 203 25.85 8.75 13.09
CA ALA A 203 26.02 7.40 13.59
C ALA A 203 26.51 7.40 15.05
N VAL A 204 25.89 6.59 15.89
CA VAL A 204 26.22 6.42 17.33
C VAL A 204 26.65 5.00 17.67
N GLY A 205 26.43 4.05 16.77
CA GLY A 205 26.86 2.66 16.92
C GLY A 205 26.82 1.90 15.60
N LEU A 206 27.64 0.88 15.48
CA LEU A 206 27.73 0.01 14.30
C LEU A 206 27.73 -1.45 14.77
N ALA A 207 26.80 -2.26 14.29
CA ALA A 207 26.85 -3.71 14.46
C ALA A 207 27.16 -4.40 13.13
N VAL A 208 28.02 -5.41 13.21
CA VAL A 208 28.46 -6.22 12.07
C VAL A 208 28.26 -7.68 12.41
N SER A 209 27.72 -8.46 11.48
CA SER A 209 27.68 -9.92 11.55
C SER A 209 28.11 -10.53 10.23
N PHE A 210 29.04 -11.48 10.28
CA PHE A 210 29.45 -12.29 9.11
C PHE A 210 29.39 -13.80 9.41
N LYS A 211 28.89 -14.17 10.61
CA LYS A 211 28.53 -15.52 11.02
C LYS A 211 27.21 -15.45 11.80
N GLU A 212 26.38 -16.47 11.68
CA GLU A 212 25.02 -16.47 12.26
C GLU A 212 24.97 -16.49 13.79
N ASP A 213 26.07 -16.86 14.45
CA ASP A 213 26.18 -17.00 15.91
C ASP A 213 27.08 -15.94 16.56
N GLU A 214 27.77 -15.12 15.76
CA GLU A 214 28.70 -14.09 16.25
C GLU A 214 28.37 -12.72 15.64
N SER A 215 28.24 -11.72 16.51
CA SER A 215 28.04 -10.32 16.09
C SER A 215 28.90 -9.37 16.90
N PHE A 216 29.37 -8.31 16.25
CA PHE A 216 30.33 -7.37 16.79
C PHE A 216 29.72 -5.97 16.84
N TYR A 217 29.70 -5.36 18.02
CA TYR A 217 29.18 -4.00 18.20
C TYR A 217 30.29 -3.02 18.47
N VAL A 218 30.34 -1.95 17.68
CA VAL A 218 31.26 -0.83 17.80
C VAL A 218 30.46 0.37 18.31
N PRO A 219 30.60 0.78 19.59
CA PRO A 219 30.06 2.05 20.03
C PRO A 219 30.83 3.20 19.36
N LEU A 220 30.10 4.17 18.80
CA LEU A 220 30.68 5.34 18.16
C LEU A 220 30.51 6.55 19.08
N SER A 221 31.51 6.80 19.91
CA SER A 221 31.59 8.01 20.73
C SER A 221 32.05 9.23 19.93
N ASP A 222 32.74 9.01 18.82
CA ASP A 222 33.23 10.05 17.91
C ASP A 222 33.15 9.59 16.45
N GLN A 223 32.92 10.52 15.52
CA GLN A 223 32.84 10.23 14.09
C GLN A 223 34.16 9.68 13.52
N SER A 224 35.31 10.00 14.14
CA SER A 224 36.60 9.43 13.73
C SER A 224 36.64 7.90 13.80
N GLN A 225 35.88 7.29 14.72
CA GLN A 225 35.84 5.83 14.87
C GLN A 225 35.13 5.16 13.69
N LEU A 226 34.10 5.79 13.14
CA LEU A 226 33.45 5.30 11.92
C LEU A 226 34.39 5.44 10.70
N GLN A 227 35.20 6.50 10.67
CA GLN A 227 36.21 6.72 9.62
C GLN A 227 37.30 5.63 9.60
N GLU A 228 37.55 4.94 10.71
CA GLU A 228 38.47 3.80 10.73
C GLU A 228 38.05 2.69 9.75
N PHE A 229 36.75 2.56 9.46
CA PHE A 229 36.17 1.54 8.58
C PHE A 229 36.10 1.96 7.10
N LYS A 230 36.59 3.14 6.73
CA LYS A 230 36.50 3.68 5.35
C LYS A 230 36.96 2.72 4.26
N HIS A 231 38.01 1.93 4.53
CA HIS A 231 38.57 1.00 3.55
C HIS A 231 37.66 -0.21 3.32
N ILE A 232 36.92 -0.62 4.34
CA ILE A 232 35.91 -1.69 4.23
C ILE A 232 34.75 -1.21 3.35
N PHE A 233 34.27 0.01 3.58
CA PHE A 233 33.17 0.57 2.79
C PHE A 233 33.56 0.91 1.34
N ALA A 234 34.84 1.19 1.09
CA ALA A 234 35.36 1.44 -0.24
C ALA A 234 35.74 0.16 -1.02
N ASP A 235 35.57 -1.04 -0.44
CA ASP A 235 35.92 -2.30 -1.10
C ASP A 235 34.77 -2.86 -1.95
N LYS A 236 34.96 -2.83 -3.28
CA LYS A 236 34.01 -3.37 -4.27
C LYS A 236 33.82 -4.89 -4.24
N ASN A 237 34.72 -5.62 -3.58
CA ASN A 237 34.64 -7.08 -3.48
C ASN A 237 33.77 -7.53 -2.29
N LEU A 238 33.57 -6.64 -1.32
CA LEU A 238 32.70 -6.89 -0.17
C LEU A 238 31.25 -6.53 -0.47
N THR A 239 30.32 -7.27 0.13
CA THR A 239 28.88 -7.03 0.03
C THR A 239 28.31 -6.64 1.39
N ILE A 240 27.63 -5.50 1.45
CA ILE A 240 26.83 -5.08 2.61
C ILE A 240 25.46 -5.74 2.52
N ILE A 241 25.04 -6.41 3.58
CA ILE A 241 23.68 -6.92 3.74
C ILE A 241 22.99 -6.04 4.79
N ALA A 242 21.83 -5.48 4.47
CA ALA A 242 21.05 -4.70 5.43
C ALA A 242 19.54 -4.97 5.30
N HIS A 243 18.79 -4.55 6.30
CA HIS A 243 17.36 -4.32 6.17
C HIS A 243 17.18 -2.82 5.92
N ASP A 244 16.89 -2.45 4.67
CA ASP A 244 17.01 -1.07 4.15
C ASP A 244 18.47 -0.60 3.95
N CYS A 245 19.04 -0.98 2.80
CA CYS A 245 20.37 -0.51 2.38
C CYS A 245 20.40 0.99 2.09
N LYS A 246 19.28 1.62 1.75
CA LYS A 246 19.24 3.06 1.46
C LYS A 246 19.53 3.87 2.72
N GLU A 247 18.94 3.49 3.86
CA GLU A 247 19.22 4.10 5.17
C GLU A 247 20.71 3.99 5.53
N VAL A 248 21.29 2.81 5.32
CA VAL A 248 22.72 2.56 5.55
C VAL A 248 23.59 3.46 4.67
N LEU A 249 23.32 3.53 3.37
CA LEU A 249 24.07 4.36 2.43
C LEU A 249 23.98 5.85 2.78
N LEU A 250 22.78 6.34 3.09
CA LEU A 250 22.57 7.72 3.51
C LEU A 250 23.37 8.04 4.77
N THR A 251 23.32 7.15 5.76
CA THR A 251 24.10 7.30 7.00
C THR A 251 25.59 7.41 6.68
N LEU A 252 26.13 6.53 5.83
CA LEU A 252 27.54 6.58 5.45
C LEU A 252 27.90 7.87 4.68
N TYR A 253 27.07 8.31 3.72
CA TYR A 253 27.30 9.55 2.96
C TYR A 253 27.31 10.79 3.85
N TRP A 254 26.36 10.90 4.78
CA TRP A 254 26.27 12.04 5.71
C TRP A 254 27.42 12.12 6.72
N ASN A 255 28.07 10.97 6.97
CA ASN A 255 29.31 10.89 7.74
C ASN A 255 30.57 10.98 6.85
N GLY A 256 30.44 11.32 5.57
CA GLY A 256 31.56 11.60 4.67
C GLY A 256 32.30 10.35 4.17
N LEU A 257 31.65 9.19 4.17
CA LEU A 257 32.23 7.94 3.69
C LEU A 257 31.83 7.65 2.25
N GLU A 258 32.82 7.22 1.46
CA GLU A 258 32.58 6.68 0.12
C GLU A 258 32.24 5.20 0.24
N VAL A 259 31.12 4.79 -0.38
CA VAL A 259 30.68 3.39 -0.41
C VAL A 259 30.79 2.84 -1.83
N LYS A 260 31.54 1.75 -1.97
CA LYS A 260 31.75 1.02 -3.23
C LYS A 260 31.40 -0.47 -3.14
N ASN A 261 31.00 -0.95 -1.97
CA ASN A 261 30.55 -2.32 -1.78
C ASN A 261 29.42 -2.67 -2.74
N LYS A 262 29.22 -3.97 -2.96
CA LYS A 262 27.93 -4.48 -3.40
C LYS A 262 26.94 -4.35 -2.25
N ILE A 263 25.64 -4.31 -2.55
CA ILE A 263 24.59 -4.27 -1.54
C ILE A 263 23.60 -5.40 -1.77
N TRP A 264 23.00 -5.87 -0.67
CA TRP A 264 21.91 -6.84 -0.68
C TRP A 264 20.90 -6.43 0.39
N ASP A 265 19.66 -6.20 -0.02
CA ASP A 265 18.63 -5.60 0.84
C ASP A 265 17.53 -6.61 1.17
N THR A 266 17.41 -7.00 2.45
CA THR A 266 16.36 -7.93 2.92
C THR A 266 14.96 -7.35 2.82
N LEU A 267 14.81 -6.03 2.94
CA LEU A 267 13.52 -5.36 2.79
C LEU A 267 13.03 -5.50 1.34
N LEU A 268 13.90 -5.19 0.38
CA LEU A 268 13.57 -5.34 -1.05
C LEU A 268 13.47 -6.80 -1.49
N GLY A 269 14.29 -7.67 -0.91
CA GLY A 269 14.24 -9.12 -1.17
C GLY A 269 12.89 -9.71 -0.76
N HIS A 270 12.34 -9.30 0.38
CA HIS A 270 10.99 -9.69 0.78
C HIS A 270 9.91 -8.98 -0.04
N TYR A 271 10.07 -7.68 -0.34
CA TYR A 271 9.10 -6.91 -1.12
C TYR A 271 8.84 -7.51 -2.51
N VAL A 272 9.90 -7.86 -3.23
CA VAL A 272 9.79 -8.45 -4.58
C VAL A 272 9.08 -9.81 -4.56
N LEU A 273 9.13 -10.53 -3.43
CA LEU A 273 8.39 -11.79 -3.26
C LEU A 273 6.92 -11.56 -2.89
N GLN A 274 6.62 -10.54 -2.08
CA GLN A 274 5.31 -10.36 -1.45
C GLN A 274 4.91 -8.87 -1.32
N PRO A 275 4.70 -8.13 -2.42
CA PRO A 275 4.60 -6.67 -2.40
C PRO A 275 3.38 -6.08 -1.65
N GLU A 276 2.37 -6.90 -1.35
CA GLU A 276 1.16 -6.50 -0.62
C GLU A 276 1.32 -6.57 0.91
N LEU A 277 2.39 -7.21 1.40
CA LEU A 277 2.62 -7.38 2.83
C LEU A 277 3.36 -6.20 3.45
N LYS A 278 3.49 -6.22 4.78
CA LYS A 278 4.41 -5.28 5.45
C LYS A 278 5.84 -5.73 5.23
N HIS A 279 6.76 -4.76 5.20
CA HIS A 279 8.18 -5.02 4.98
C HIS A 279 9.06 -4.45 6.09
N THR A 280 8.49 -4.20 7.27
CA THR A 280 9.28 -3.82 8.44
C THR A 280 10.10 -5.00 8.94
N PHE A 281 11.25 -4.71 9.55
CA PHE A 281 12.18 -5.73 10.01
C PHE A 281 11.51 -6.79 10.89
N GLU A 282 10.76 -6.36 11.90
CA GLU A 282 10.11 -7.25 12.86
C GLU A 282 9.04 -8.10 12.20
N TYR A 283 8.35 -7.56 11.19
CA TYR A 283 7.35 -8.33 10.46
C TYR A 283 8.02 -9.42 9.62
N VAL A 284 9.08 -9.08 8.89
CA VAL A 284 9.81 -10.03 8.03
C VAL A 284 10.47 -11.13 8.88
N VAL A 285 11.10 -10.77 10.00
CA VAL A 285 11.67 -11.75 10.95
C VAL A 285 10.59 -12.65 11.53
N GLN A 286 9.47 -12.09 12.00
CA GLN A 286 8.39 -12.90 12.56
C GLN A 286 7.77 -13.85 11.53
N GLN A 287 7.64 -13.42 10.28
CA GLN A 287 7.07 -14.25 9.21
C GLN A 287 8.03 -15.34 8.74
N LEU A 288 9.33 -15.03 8.59
CA LEU A 288 10.30 -15.95 7.97
C LEU A 288 11.07 -16.81 8.96
N LEU A 289 11.29 -16.32 10.18
CA LEU A 289 12.07 -16.99 11.21
C LEU A 289 11.23 -17.43 12.41
N ASN A 290 9.93 -17.11 12.41
CA ASN A 290 9.03 -17.31 13.56
C ASN A 290 9.61 -16.77 14.88
N TYR A 291 10.38 -15.67 14.78
CA TYR A 291 11.09 -15.06 15.89
C TYR A 291 10.56 -13.65 16.13
N THR A 292 10.36 -13.28 17.40
CA THR A 292 9.96 -11.92 17.77
C THR A 292 11.20 -11.10 18.08
N ALA A 293 11.67 -10.35 17.08
CA ALA A 293 12.81 -9.44 17.24
C ALA A 293 12.52 -8.33 18.26
N THR A 294 13.58 -7.86 18.93
CA THR A 294 13.49 -6.69 19.80
C THR A 294 13.14 -5.47 18.97
N ASN A 295 12.09 -4.74 19.37
CA ASN A 295 11.67 -3.53 18.67
C ASN A 295 12.26 -2.29 19.36
N LEU A 296 12.81 -1.35 18.60
CA LEU A 296 13.42 -0.13 19.16
C LEU A 296 12.43 0.73 19.97
N GLU A 297 11.18 0.84 19.54
CA GLU A 297 10.12 1.55 20.28
C GLU A 297 9.85 0.91 21.65
N SER A 298 10.02 -0.42 21.77
CA SER A 298 9.89 -1.11 23.07
C SER A 298 11.02 -0.75 24.04
N LEU A 299 12.23 -0.50 23.53
CA LEU A 299 13.39 -0.09 24.32
C LEU A 299 13.31 1.39 24.72
N LEU A 300 12.88 2.25 23.79
CA LEU A 300 12.73 3.69 24.02
C LEU A 300 11.48 4.02 24.84
N GLY A 301 10.44 3.18 24.82
CA GLY A 301 9.15 3.46 25.42
C GLY A 301 8.29 4.41 24.57
N LYS A 302 7.11 4.80 25.09
CA LYS A 302 6.11 5.57 24.34
C LYS A 302 5.72 6.89 25.02
N GLY A 303 5.28 7.84 24.21
CA GLY A 303 4.72 9.12 24.68
C GLY A 303 5.76 10.07 25.27
N ARG A 304 5.35 10.89 26.25
CA ARG A 304 6.21 11.90 26.88
C ARG A 304 7.40 11.33 27.66
N ASN A 305 7.37 10.05 28.00
CA ASN A 305 8.44 9.33 28.70
C ASN A 305 9.32 8.52 27.73
N LYS A 306 9.19 8.74 26.41
CA LYS A 306 10.06 8.11 25.42
C LYS A 306 11.50 8.55 25.68
N LYS A 307 12.35 7.59 26.02
CA LYS A 307 13.78 7.77 26.17
C LYS A 307 14.41 8.11 24.83
N LYS A 308 15.51 8.85 24.89
CA LYS A 308 16.38 9.06 23.72
C LYS A 308 17.36 7.90 23.59
N LEU A 309 17.86 7.66 22.38
CA LEU A 309 18.78 6.55 22.12
C LEU A 309 20.04 6.61 23.01
N HIS A 310 20.57 7.81 23.26
CA HIS A 310 21.74 8.03 24.13
C HIS A 310 21.47 7.81 25.63
N GLU A 311 20.21 7.57 26.02
CA GLU A 311 19.82 7.25 27.41
C GLU A 311 19.76 5.74 27.66
N LEU A 312 19.91 4.92 26.60
CA LEU A 312 19.99 3.46 26.73
C LEU A 312 21.38 3.03 27.21
N SER A 313 21.44 1.91 27.93
CA SER A 313 22.73 1.34 28.32
C SER A 313 23.46 0.79 27.10
N LEU A 314 24.79 0.76 27.18
CA LEU A 314 25.63 0.20 26.13
C LEU A 314 25.26 -1.26 25.81
N GLU A 315 24.93 -2.04 26.84
CA GLU A 315 24.48 -3.43 26.70
C GLU A 315 23.16 -3.55 25.93
N MET A 316 22.17 -2.68 26.19
CA MET A 316 20.91 -2.68 25.44
C MET A 316 21.13 -2.34 23.96
N LEU A 317 21.98 -1.33 23.68
CA LEU A 317 22.31 -0.94 22.31
C LEU A 317 23.07 -2.05 21.57
N GLN A 318 24.04 -2.68 22.24
CA GLN A 318 24.78 -3.82 21.72
C GLN A 318 23.83 -4.97 21.38
N ASN A 319 22.99 -5.40 22.33
CA ASN A 319 22.10 -6.54 22.13
C ASN A 319 21.13 -6.29 20.97
N PHE A 320 20.53 -5.10 20.92
CA PHE A 320 19.60 -4.70 19.86
C PHE A 320 20.27 -4.69 18.48
N ALA A 321 21.39 -3.98 18.33
CA ALA A 321 22.03 -3.83 17.02
C ALA A 321 22.66 -5.14 16.52
N CYS A 322 23.26 -5.94 17.42
CA CYS A 322 23.80 -7.24 17.07
C CYS A 322 22.71 -8.25 16.69
N GLU A 323 21.58 -8.25 17.41
CA GLU A 323 20.43 -9.09 17.06
C GLU A 323 19.94 -8.76 15.64
N GLU A 324 19.72 -7.48 15.32
CA GLU A 324 19.28 -7.08 13.99
C GLU A 324 20.29 -7.47 12.89
N ALA A 325 21.59 -7.28 13.13
CA ALA A 325 22.63 -7.65 12.17
C ALA A 325 22.67 -9.18 11.93
N SER A 326 22.61 -9.99 12.99
CA SER A 326 22.62 -11.46 12.89
C SER A 326 21.39 -11.98 12.15
N LEU A 327 20.19 -11.52 12.52
CA LEU A 327 18.95 -11.90 11.87
C LEU A 327 18.90 -11.45 10.41
N THR A 328 19.44 -10.28 10.09
CA THR A 328 19.55 -9.77 8.71
C THR A 328 20.38 -10.71 7.82
N LEU A 329 21.48 -11.26 8.34
CA LEU A 329 22.29 -12.25 7.63
C LEU A 329 21.48 -13.53 7.33
N ARG A 330 20.69 -14.00 8.31
CA ARG A 330 19.83 -15.18 8.15
C ARG A 330 18.69 -14.96 7.17
N LEU A 331 18.04 -13.80 7.25
CA LEU A 331 17.00 -13.40 6.31
C LEU A 331 17.53 -13.44 4.87
N GLN A 332 18.75 -12.97 4.63
CA GLN A 332 19.38 -13.05 3.31
C GLN A 332 19.52 -14.49 2.81
N GLN A 333 20.01 -15.40 3.66
CA GLN A 333 20.18 -16.81 3.32
C GLN A 333 18.86 -17.51 2.99
N LEU A 334 17.75 -17.10 3.62
CA LEU A 334 16.40 -17.64 3.34
C LEU A 334 15.76 -17.02 2.10
N LEU A 335 15.91 -15.71 1.92
CA LEU A 335 15.29 -14.97 0.82
C LEU A 335 15.98 -15.26 -0.52
N GLN A 336 17.31 -15.42 -0.54
CA GLN A 336 18.06 -15.66 -1.77
C GLN A 336 17.59 -16.88 -2.58
N PRO A 337 17.45 -18.10 -2.02
CA PRO A 337 16.92 -19.24 -2.76
C PRO A 337 15.46 -19.04 -3.19
N ARG A 338 14.64 -18.36 -2.38
CA ARG A 338 13.23 -18.07 -2.71
C ARG A 338 13.10 -17.12 -3.91
N LEU A 339 13.98 -16.13 -4.02
CA LEU A 339 14.05 -15.25 -5.19
C LEU A 339 14.36 -16.03 -6.48
N GLN A 340 15.23 -17.05 -6.38
CA GLN A 340 15.56 -17.95 -7.50
C GLN A 340 14.37 -18.82 -7.90
N GLU A 341 13.74 -19.46 -6.92
CA GLU A 341 12.58 -20.32 -7.12
C GLU A 341 11.42 -19.57 -7.80
N ARG A 342 11.13 -18.35 -7.33
CA ARG A 342 10.08 -17.49 -7.90
C ARG A 342 10.48 -16.77 -9.18
N LYS A 343 11.71 -16.99 -9.69
CA LYS A 343 12.25 -16.39 -10.92
C LYS A 343 12.26 -14.85 -10.95
N VAL A 344 12.36 -14.22 -9.78
CA VAL A 344 12.35 -12.75 -9.61
C VAL A 344 13.75 -12.16 -9.35
N VAL A 345 14.81 -12.97 -9.41
CA VAL A 345 16.20 -12.52 -9.22
C VAL A 345 16.57 -11.36 -10.14
N ASN A 346 16.16 -11.40 -11.42
CA ASN A 346 16.47 -10.33 -12.35
C ASN A 346 15.82 -8.99 -11.95
N LEU A 347 14.58 -9.01 -11.46
CA LEU A 347 13.89 -7.82 -10.97
C LEU A 347 14.63 -7.25 -9.75
N PHE A 348 14.99 -8.11 -8.79
CA PHE A 348 15.74 -7.73 -7.61
C PHE A 348 17.14 -7.15 -7.96
N GLU A 349 17.95 -7.87 -8.71
CA GLU A 349 19.36 -7.52 -8.95
C GLU A 349 19.57 -6.42 -10.01
N LYS A 350 18.68 -6.31 -11.02
CA LYS A 350 18.87 -5.38 -12.15
C LYS A 350 18.01 -4.12 -12.06
N ILE A 351 16.95 -4.13 -11.26
CA ILE A 351 16.05 -2.98 -11.12
C ILE A 351 16.10 -2.46 -9.68
N GLU A 352 15.69 -3.25 -8.70
CA GLU A 352 15.51 -2.76 -7.33
C GLU A 352 16.84 -2.38 -6.66
N ILE A 353 17.84 -3.26 -6.70
CA ILE A 353 19.14 -3.02 -6.04
C ILE A 353 19.91 -1.84 -6.67
N PRO A 354 20.04 -1.71 -8.01
CA PRO A 354 20.66 -0.53 -8.60
C PRO A 354 19.92 0.78 -8.28
N LEU A 355 18.59 0.73 -8.18
CA LEU A 355 17.77 1.90 -7.86
C LEU A 355 18.04 2.45 -6.46
N VAL A 356 18.38 1.59 -5.48
CA VAL A 356 18.79 2.02 -4.12
C VAL A 356 19.90 3.09 -4.16
N TRP A 357 20.92 2.89 -5.01
CA TRP A 357 22.03 3.84 -5.15
C TRP A 357 21.60 5.18 -5.70
N VAL A 358 20.70 5.16 -6.68
CA VAL A 358 20.16 6.36 -7.32
C VAL A 358 19.34 7.14 -6.30
N LEU A 359 18.44 6.47 -5.59
CA LEU A 359 17.59 7.09 -4.58
C LEU A 359 18.42 7.65 -3.42
N ALA A 360 19.36 6.88 -2.86
CA ALA A 360 20.23 7.37 -1.79
C ALA A 360 20.99 8.64 -2.20
N ARG A 361 21.48 8.73 -3.46
CA ARG A 361 22.13 9.94 -3.97
C ARG A 361 21.15 11.10 -4.19
N MET A 362 19.95 10.83 -4.70
CA MET A 362 18.91 11.83 -4.87
C MET A 362 18.50 12.45 -3.53
N GLU A 363 18.28 11.61 -2.52
CA GLU A 363 17.96 12.03 -1.16
C GLU A 363 19.12 12.80 -0.53
N PHE A 364 20.36 12.32 -0.67
CA PHE A 364 21.55 13.01 -0.16
C PHE A 364 21.75 14.39 -0.81
N ASN A 365 21.51 14.51 -2.11
CA ASN A 365 21.63 15.78 -2.83
C ASN A 365 20.54 16.78 -2.41
N GLY A 366 19.30 16.34 -2.28
CA GLY A 366 18.14 17.20 -1.97
C GLY A 366 17.86 18.27 -3.03
N ALA A 367 16.88 19.13 -2.76
CA ALA A 367 16.42 20.19 -3.66
C ALA A 367 16.44 21.57 -2.98
N ASN A 368 16.85 22.61 -3.73
CA ASN A 368 16.78 24.00 -3.27
C ASN A 368 15.34 24.52 -3.37
N ILE A 369 14.94 25.31 -2.38
CA ILE A 369 13.66 26.04 -2.39
C ILE A 369 13.91 27.53 -2.10
N ASN A 370 13.25 28.39 -2.88
CA ASN A 370 13.16 29.82 -2.61
C ASN A 370 12.02 30.10 -1.62
N THR A 371 12.38 30.31 -0.36
CA THR A 371 11.44 30.59 0.73
C THR A 371 10.75 31.94 0.61
N GLN A 372 11.42 32.94 0.06
CA GLN A 372 10.83 34.27 -0.15
C GLN A 372 9.70 34.21 -1.18
N LEU A 373 9.89 33.47 -2.28
CA LEU A 373 8.87 33.26 -3.30
C LEU A 373 7.64 32.54 -2.73
N LEU A 374 7.84 31.56 -1.83
CA LEU A 374 6.74 30.88 -1.14
C LEU A 374 5.99 31.83 -0.20
N GLU A 375 6.70 32.67 0.55
CA GLU A 375 6.09 33.61 1.50
C GLU A 375 5.27 34.70 0.80
N ASP A 376 5.76 35.21 -0.32
CA ASP A 376 5.00 36.17 -1.13
C ASP A 376 3.75 35.53 -1.71
N TYR A 377 3.86 34.27 -2.16
CA TYR A 377 2.72 33.52 -2.65
C TYR A 377 1.72 33.16 -1.55
N ARG A 378 2.19 32.89 -0.33
CA ARG A 378 1.35 32.66 0.84
C ARG A 378 0.41 33.84 1.08
N LYS A 379 0.92 35.06 0.99
CA LYS A 379 0.12 36.29 1.19
C LYS A 379 -0.96 36.45 0.11
N GLU A 380 -0.61 36.18 -1.15
CA GLU A 380 -1.56 36.23 -2.26
C GLU A 380 -2.68 35.19 -2.09
N LEU A 381 -2.32 33.94 -1.82
CA LEU A 381 -3.29 32.86 -1.61
C LEU A 381 -4.15 33.09 -0.37
N GLN A 382 -3.58 33.62 0.71
CA GLN A 382 -4.34 33.92 1.92
C GLN A 382 -5.37 35.02 1.67
N ALA A 383 -5.03 36.06 0.91
CA ALA A 383 -5.97 37.11 0.54
C ALA A 383 -7.13 36.57 -0.32
N GLU A 384 -6.86 35.66 -1.26
CA GLU A 384 -7.90 34.98 -2.04
C GLU A 384 -8.78 34.09 -1.15
N LEU A 385 -8.16 33.33 -0.24
CA LEU A 385 -8.85 32.46 0.70
C LEU A 385 -9.82 33.25 1.61
N ASP A 386 -9.34 34.35 2.18
CA ASP A 386 -10.12 35.24 3.06
C ASP A 386 -11.31 35.87 2.30
N GLY A 387 -11.09 36.24 1.04
CA GLY A 387 -12.16 36.72 0.15
C GLY A 387 -13.25 35.68 -0.08
N ILE A 388 -12.87 34.45 -0.43
CA ILE A 388 -13.81 33.34 -0.63
C ILE A 388 -14.53 33.00 0.68
N GLU A 389 -13.84 33.02 1.81
CA GLU A 389 -14.44 32.77 3.12
C GLU A 389 -15.53 33.77 3.44
N LYS A 390 -15.27 35.06 3.18
CA LYS A 390 -16.25 36.14 3.37
C LYS A 390 -17.48 35.94 2.50
N GLU A 391 -17.30 35.64 1.21
CA GLU A 391 -18.43 35.36 0.31
C GLU A 391 -19.24 34.13 0.75
N ILE A 392 -18.60 33.07 1.25
CA ILE A 392 -19.29 31.89 1.77
C ILE A 392 -20.13 32.27 2.99
N LYS A 393 -19.57 33.01 3.95
CA LYS A 393 -20.26 33.47 5.17
C LYS A 393 -21.46 34.36 4.84
N GLU A 394 -21.33 35.24 3.85
CA GLU A 394 -22.42 36.09 3.36
C GLU A 394 -23.53 35.25 2.70
N MET A 395 -23.20 34.26 1.88
CA MET A 395 -24.18 33.38 1.22
C MET A 395 -25.03 32.54 2.18
N VAL A 396 -24.53 32.24 3.38
CA VAL A 396 -25.23 31.42 4.38
C VAL A 396 -25.78 32.22 5.56
N GLU A 397 -25.59 33.54 5.54
CA GLU A 397 -25.96 34.45 6.62
C GLU A 397 -25.41 33.99 7.99
N ALA A 398 -24.17 33.49 8.03
CA ALA A 398 -23.54 32.96 9.22
C ALA A 398 -22.12 33.55 9.40
N PRO A 399 -21.97 34.73 10.01
CA PRO A 399 -20.68 35.40 10.15
C PRO A 399 -19.68 34.62 11.02
N ASP A 400 -20.17 33.86 12.00
CA ASP A 400 -19.34 33.06 12.92
C ASP A 400 -18.98 31.66 12.36
N LEU A 401 -19.36 31.35 11.12
CA LEU A 401 -19.08 30.04 10.52
C LEU A 401 -17.58 29.87 10.26
N ASN A 402 -16.97 28.85 10.86
CA ASN A 402 -15.66 28.38 10.44
C ASN A 402 -15.81 27.45 9.22
N VAL A 403 -15.49 27.95 8.02
CA VAL A 403 -15.59 27.21 6.76
C VAL A 403 -14.60 26.03 6.70
N GLY A 404 -13.49 26.12 7.41
CA GLY A 404 -12.52 25.04 7.60
C GLY A 404 -13.06 23.87 8.43
N SER A 405 -14.11 24.07 9.25
CA SER A 405 -14.69 23.03 10.10
C SER A 405 -15.73 22.19 9.34
N PRO A 406 -15.47 20.90 9.05
CA PRO A 406 -16.40 20.04 8.32
C PRO A 406 -17.75 19.88 9.05
N LYS A 407 -17.74 19.93 10.38
CA LYS A 407 -18.93 19.80 11.24
C LYS A 407 -19.85 21.01 11.10
N GLN A 408 -19.32 22.21 11.34
CA GLN A 408 -20.10 23.44 11.25
C GLN A 408 -20.62 23.65 9.82
N LEU A 409 -19.75 23.42 8.83
CA LEU A 409 -20.15 23.53 7.42
C LEU A 409 -21.24 22.52 7.05
N GLY A 410 -21.15 21.28 7.54
CA GLY A 410 -22.16 20.25 7.31
C GLY A 410 -23.53 20.62 7.89
N GLU A 411 -23.56 21.17 9.11
CA GLU A 411 -24.80 21.63 9.76
C GLU A 411 -25.45 22.78 8.97
N VAL A 412 -24.67 23.72 8.45
CA VAL A 412 -25.19 24.83 7.63
C VAL A 412 -25.72 24.32 6.28
N LEU A 413 -24.94 23.52 5.54
CA LEU A 413 -25.31 23.07 4.19
C LEU A 413 -26.51 22.11 4.17
N PHE A 414 -26.58 21.19 5.14
CA PHE A 414 -27.59 20.12 5.13
C PHE A 414 -28.67 20.30 6.19
N GLY A 415 -28.36 20.94 7.31
CA GLY A 415 -29.35 21.26 8.35
C GLY A 415 -30.16 22.51 7.99
N LYS A 416 -29.48 23.64 7.79
CA LYS A 416 -30.15 24.93 7.50
C LYS A 416 -30.56 25.07 6.03
N MET A 417 -29.63 24.91 5.10
CA MET A 417 -29.88 25.11 3.65
C MET A 417 -30.54 23.89 2.98
N GLN A 418 -30.52 22.72 3.62
CA GLN A 418 -31.14 21.47 3.14
C GLN A 418 -30.80 21.12 1.66
N LEU A 419 -29.55 21.35 1.24
CA LEU A 419 -29.11 21.14 -0.15
C LEU A 419 -29.22 19.68 -0.64
N ASP A 420 -29.27 18.73 0.29
CA ASP A 420 -29.54 17.32 0.00
C ASP A 420 -30.34 16.68 1.14
N SER A 421 -31.57 16.28 0.83
CA SER A 421 -32.46 15.58 1.76
C SER A 421 -31.97 14.16 2.10
N LYS A 422 -31.02 13.61 1.34
CA LYS A 422 -30.40 12.29 1.57
C LYS A 422 -28.95 12.37 2.05
N ALA A 423 -28.51 13.52 2.58
CA ALA A 423 -27.14 13.72 3.04
C ALA A 423 -26.72 12.63 4.04
N LYS A 424 -25.71 11.85 3.68
CA LYS A 424 -25.18 10.78 4.54
C LYS A 424 -24.37 11.37 5.70
N LYS A 425 -24.58 10.82 6.90
CA LYS A 425 -23.74 11.08 8.07
C LYS A 425 -22.57 10.10 8.12
N THR A 426 -21.42 10.55 8.62
CA THR A 426 -20.28 9.68 8.92
C THR A 426 -20.58 8.81 10.15
N ALA A 427 -19.73 7.80 10.42
CA ALA A 427 -19.84 6.97 11.62
C ALA A 427 -19.84 7.79 12.93
N SER A 428 -19.22 8.98 12.91
CA SER A 428 -19.20 9.94 14.01
C SER A 428 -20.46 10.84 14.11
N GLY A 429 -21.48 10.63 13.27
CA GLY A 429 -22.77 11.33 13.34
C GLY A 429 -22.83 12.72 12.69
N GLN A 430 -21.72 13.24 12.15
CA GLN A 430 -21.69 14.51 11.40
C GLN A 430 -22.03 14.31 9.92
N TYR A 431 -22.58 15.32 9.25
CA TYR A 431 -22.81 15.25 7.81
C TYR A 431 -21.49 15.15 7.03
N SER A 432 -21.41 14.23 6.07
CA SER A 432 -20.23 14.11 5.23
C SER A 432 -20.16 15.28 4.26
N THR A 433 -19.15 16.12 4.41
CA THR A 433 -18.82 17.18 3.45
C THR A 433 -17.64 16.77 2.57
N SER A 434 -17.34 15.49 2.39
CA SER A 434 -16.18 15.06 1.55
C SER A 434 -16.23 15.64 0.13
N GLU A 435 -15.07 15.75 -0.52
CA GLU A 435 -14.98 16.31 -1.88
C GLU A 435 -15.91 15.60 -2.87
N ASN A 436 -15.98 14.26 -2.82
CA ASN A 436 -16.88 13.47 -3.65
C ASN A 436 -18.38 13.78 -3.42
N VAL A 437 -18.78 14.09 -2.18
CA VAL A 437 -20.16 14.49 -1.86
C VAL A 437 -20.44 15.88 -2.41
N LEU A 438 -19.53 16.83 -2.17
CA LEU A 438 -19.67 18.20 -2.66
C LEU A 438 -19.66 18.27 -4.18
N GLN A 439 -18.81 17.51 -4.88
CA GLN A 439 -18.80 17.52 -6.35
C GLN A 439 -20.15 17.11 -6.96
N LYS A 440 -20.86 16.14 -6.37
CA LYS A 440 -22.22 15.74 -6.81
C LYS A 440 -23.24 16.88 -6.64
N LEU A 441 -23.02 17.75 -5.66
CA LEU A 441 -23.90 18.87 -5.33
C LEU A 441 -23.52 20.17 -6.05
N ARG A 442 -22.42 20.18 -6.82
CA ARG A 442 -21.90 21.37 -7.50
C ARG A 442 -22.92 22.06 -8.41
N LYS A 443 -23.84 21.30 -9.02
CA LYS A 443 -24.92 21.84 -9.87
C LYS A 443 -26.11 22.41 -9.09
N LYS A 444 -26.25 22.06 -7.80
CA LYS A 444 -27.41 22.47 -6.99
C LYS A 444 -27.28 23.88 -6.44
N HIS A 445 -26.08 24.30 -6.06
CA HIS A 445 -25.87 25.64 -5.49
C HIS A 445 -24.45 26.16 -5.74
N PRO A 446 -24.28 27.45 -6.12
CA PRO A 446 -22.97 28.06 -6.36
C PRO A 446 -21.99 27.98 -5.17
N ILE A 447 -22.51 28.00 -3.94
CA ILE A 447 -21.71 27.88 -2.71
C ILE A 447 -20.81 26.65 -2.70
N VAL A 448 -21.26 25.55 -3.30
CA VAL A 448 -20.51 24.29 -3.32
C VAL A 448 -19.21 24.44 -4.11
N ALA A 449 -19.24 25.18 -5.22
CA ALA A 449 -18.04 25.47 -5.99
C ALA A 449 -17.06 26.35 -5.20
N LYS A 450 -17.56 27.34 -4.45
CA LYS A 450 -16.72 28.20 -3.59
C LYS A 450 -16.09 27.43 -2.44
N ILE A 451 -16.84 26.53 -1.79
CA ILE A 451 -16.32 25.66 -0.72
C ILE A 451 -15.22 24.72 -1.24
N LEU A 452 -15.43 24.12 -2.42
CA LEU A 452 -14.41 23.28 -3.05
C LEU A 452 -13.14 24.08 -3.34
N ASN A 453 -13.27 25.32 -3.84
CA ASN A 453 -12.13 26.20 -4.07
C ASN A 453 -11.42 26.56 -2.76
N TYR A 454 -12.17 27.00 -1.74
CA TYR A 454 -11.64 27.32 -0.41
C TYR A 454 -10.80 26.17 0.16
N ARG A 455 -11.31 24.93 0.10
CA ARG A 455 -10.59 23.77 0.62
C ARG A 455 -9.35 23.42 -0.19
N SER A 456 -9.41 23.57 -1.51
CA SER A 456 -8.25 23.38 -2.38
C SER A 456 -7.15 24.37 -2.00
N LEU A 457 -7.48 25.65 -1.86
CA LEU A 457 -6.54 26.71 -1.47
C LEU A 457 -6.01 26.52 -0.04
N ALA A 458 -6.88 26.26 0.94
CA ALA A 458 -6.47 26.01 2.32
C ALA A 458 -5.53 24.80 2.43
N LYS A 459 -5.79 23.73 1.67
CA LYS A 459 -4.89 22.57 1.59
C LYS A 459 -3.55 22.95 0.94
N LEU A 460 -3.57 23.72 -0.15
CA LEU A 460 -2.34 24.18 -0.81
C LEU A 460 -1.45 25.01 0.13
N ILE A 461 -2.05 25.94 0.87
CA ILE A 461 -1.35 26.79 1.85
C ILE A 461 -0.74 25.92 2.96
N SER A 462 -1.58 25.18 3.67
CA SER A 462 -1.16 24.40 4.85
C SER A 462 -0.22 23.23 4.53
N THR A 463 -0.46 22.51 3.43
CA THR A 463 0.29 21.27 3.11
C THR A 463 1.58 21.54 2.38
N TYR A 464 1.68 22.65 1.62
CA TYR A 464 2.85 22.94 0.79
C TYR A 464 3.50 24.25 1.15
N VAL A 465 2.78 25.37 1.09
CA VAL A 465 3.39 26.70 1.23
C VAL A 465 3.96 26.92 2.64
N GLU A 466 3.21 26.54 3.68
CA GLU A 466 3.66 26.68 5.07
C GLU A 466 4.53 25.51 5.53
N ALA A 467 4.30 24.32 4.99
CA ALA A 467 4.99 23.12 5.45
C ALA A 467 6.39 22.96 4.83
N LEU A 468 6.56 23.22 3.52
CA LEU A 468 7.82 22.99 2.81
C LEU A 468 9.02 23.71 3.46
N PRO A 469 8.94 24.98 3.89
CA PRO A 469 10.05 25.65 4.57
C PRO A 469 10.53 24.92 5.83
N ASN A 470 9.63 24.21 6.53
CA ASN A 470 9.98 23.47 7.75
C ASN A 470 10.75 22.17 7.49
N TYR A 471 10.83 21.72 6.22
CA TYR A 471 11.62 20.56 5.81
C TYR A 471 13.03 20.93 5.30
N ILE A 472 13.38 22.22 5.34
CA ILE A 472 14.72 22.66 4.95
C ILE A 472 15.71 22.21 6.03
N SER A 473 16.69 21.41 5.62
CA SER A 473 17.77 20.98 6.50
C SER A 473 18.66 22.17 6.86
N GLU A 474 18.88 22.38 8.17
CA GLU A 474 19.80 23.41 8.66
C GLU A 474 21.25 23.18 8.19
N LYS A 475 21.62 21.92 7.91
CA LYS A 475 22.99 21.55 7.49
C LYS A 475 23.29 21.92 6.04
N THR A 476 22.30 21.87 5.15
CA THR A 476 22.50 22.03 3.70
C THR A 476 21.73 23.19 3.10
N GLY A 477 20.71 23.71 3.78
CA GLY A 477 19.77 24.67 3.20
C GLY A 477 18.85 24.05 2.14
N ARG A 478 18.73 22.73 2.09
CA ARG A 478 17.98 21.97 1.06
C ARG A 478 16.92 21.09 1.69
N ILE A 479 15.91 20.74 0.90
CA ILE A 479 14.91 19.73 1.28
C ILE A 479 15.39 18.35 0.82
N HIS A 480 15.36 17.39 1.74
CA HIS A 480 15.74 16.00 1.50
C HIS A 480 14.51 15.10 1.71
N THR A 481 13.74 14.89 0.65
CA THR A 481 12.59 13.96 0.67
C THR A 481 13.07 12.52 0.79
N SER A 482 12.25 11.64 1.38
CA SER A 482 12.50 10.20 1.40
C SER A 482 11.66 9.49 0.35
N PHE A 483 12.30 8.73 -0.54
CA PHE A 483 11.66 7.92 -1.58
C PHE A 483 11.56 6.46 -1.13
N ASN A 484 10.34 5.90 -1.04
CA ASN A 484 10.16 4.52 -0.58
C ASN A 484 9.89 3.59 -1.76
N GLN A 485 10.68 2.52 -1.89
CA GLN A 485 10.51 1.49 -2.91
C GLN A 485 9.43 0.46 -2.51
N ALA A 486 9.43 0.01 -1.26
CA ALA A 486 8.56 -1.07 -0.78
C ALA A 486 7.31 -0.59 -0.03
N GLU A 487 6.63 0.43 -0.54
CA GLU A 487 5.39 0.93 0.08
C GLU A 487 4.15 0.69 -0.80
N THR A 488 4.28 0.79 -2.12
CA THR A 488 3.16 0.56 -3.03
C THR A 488 3.23 -0.84 -3.62
N SER A 489 2.12 -1.56 -3.72
CA SER A 489 2.12 -2.89 -4.34
C SER A 489 2.30 -2.85 -5.86
N THR A 490 2.05 -1.70 -6.48
CA THR A 490 2.21 -1.47 -7.92
C THR A 490 3.67 -1.33 -8.38
N GLY A 491 4.64 -1.28 -7.47
CA GLY A 491 6.05 -1.01 -7.81
C GLY A 491 6.41 0.46 -7.99
N ARG A 492 5.48 1.40 -7.77
CA ARG A 492 5.77 2.84 -7.84
C ARG A 492 6.48 3.29 -6.58
N LEU A 493 7.45 4.19 -6.76
CA LEU A 493 8.01 4.94 -5.65
C LEU A 493 6.91 5.77 -4.98
N SER A 494 6.97 5.89 -3.66
CA SER A 494 6.26 6.93 -2.90
C SER A 494 7.27 7.97 -2.40
N SER A 495 6.78 9.09 -1.86
CA SER A 495 7.65 10.09 -1.22
C SER A 495 7.06 10.57 0.10
N THR A 496 7.92 10.76 1.11
CA THR A 496 7.57 11.27 2.43
C THR A 496 8.58 12.32 2.91
N ASN A 497 8.16 13.14 3.88
CA ASN A 497 9.01 14.13 4.57
C ASN A 497 9.84 15.08 3.66
N PRO A 498 9.23 15.83 2.72
CA PRO A 498 7.82 15.94 2.41
C PRO A 498 7.38 15.04 1.24
N ASN A 499 6.07 14.83 1.08
CA ASN A 499 5.52 14.13 -0.09
C ASN A 499 5.47 15.06 -1.31
N LEU A 500 6.46 14.94 -2.18
CA LEU A 500 6.59 15.76 -3.40
C LEU A 500 5.70 15.29 -4.55
N GLN A 501 5.23 14.04 -4.52
CA GLN A 501 4.38 13.47 -5.58
C GLN A 501 2.98 14.09 -5.62
N ASN A 502 2.47 14.51 -4.47
CA ASN A 502 1.11 15.06 -4.36
C ASN A 502 1.01 16.55 -4.75
N ILE A 503 2.11 17.21 -5.13
CA ILE A 503 2.09 18.62 -5.55
C ILE A 503 1.29 18.75 -6.86
N PRO A 504 0.16 19.48 -6.86
CA PRO A 504 -0.72 19.56 -8.04
C PRO A 504 -0.01 20.01 -9.31
N ILE A 505 -0.29 19.32 -10.43
CA ILE A 505 0.42 19.51 -11.71
C ILE A 505 -0.34 20.45 -12.66
N ARG A 506 -1.67 20.34 -12.68
CA ARG A 506 -2.54 20.92 -13.72
C ARG A 506 -3.17 22.25 -13.34
N THR A 507 -2.94 22.73 -12.11
CA THR A 507 -3.49 24.01 -11.64
C THR A 507 -2.43 25.10 -11.74
N GLU A 508 -2.84 26.33 -12.07
CA GLU A 508 -1.96 27.50 -12.06
C GLU A 508 -1.29 27.66 -10.68
N GLN A 509 -2.05 27.40 -9.60
CA GLN A 509 -1.53 27.48 -8.24
C GLN A 509 -0.47 26.42 -7.93
N GLY A 510 -0.68 25.18 -8.41
CA GLY A 510 0.30 24.10 -8.25
C GLY A 510 1.59 24.36 -9.02
N ARG A 511 1.48 24.98 -10.21
CA ARG A 511 2.65 25.43 -10.99
C ARG A 511 3.47 26.47 -10.24
N TYR A 512 2.83 27.36 -9.49
CA TYR A 512 3.56 28.38 -8.72
C TYR A 512 4.38 27.77 -7.59
N ILE A 513 3.84 26.79 -6.86
CA ILE A 513 4.60 26.05 -5.83
C ILE A 513 5.84 25.38 -6.44
N ARG A 514 5.73 24.85 -7.66
CA ARG A 514 6.88 24.27 -8.38
C ARG A 514 7.94 25.30 -8.77
N LYS A 515 7.55 26.57 -9.02
CA LYS A 515 8.52 27.65 -9.28
C LYS A 515 9.38 27.97 -8.06
N ALA A 516 8.94 27.61 -6.86
CA ALA A 516 9.74 27.75 -5.66
C ALA A 516 10.91 26.77 -5.61
N PHE A 517 10.83 25.63 -6.32
CA PHE A 517 11.98 24.77 -6.51
C PHE A 517 12.90 25.45 -7.52
N VAL A 518 14.13 25.74 -7.11
CA VAL A 518 15.13 26.45 -7.92
C VAL A 518 16.37 25.57 -8.14
N PRO A 519 17.15 25.79 -9.21
CA PRO A 519 18.41 25.08 -9.43
C PRO A 519 19.39 25.22 -8.24
N SER A 520 20.42 24.39 -8.23
CA SER A 520 21.44 24.41 -7.17
C SER A 520 22.16 25.76 -7.08
N ASP A 521 22.38 26.40 -8.23
CA ASP A 521 23.13 27.63 -8.44
C ASP A 521 22.79 28.22 -9.83
N GLU A 522 23.45 29.32 -10.20
CA GLU A 522 23.21 30.04 -11.47
C GLU A 522 23.76 29.31 -12.71
N GLU A 523 24.65 28.33 -12.54
CA GLU A 523 25.23 27.56 -13.65
C GLU A 523 24.39 26.32 -14.01
N HIS A 524 23.41 25.97 -13.17
CA HIS A 524 22.55 24.81 -13.35
C HIS A 524 21.11 25.20 -13.76
N ILE A 525 20.46 24.30 -14.50
CA ILE A 525 19.06 24.40 -14.88
C ILE A 525 18.31 23.11 -14.55
N PHE A 526 16.99 23.20 -14.37
CA PHE A 526 16.16 22.00 -14.32
C PHE A 526 15.84 21.48 -15.71
N VAL A 527 15.99 20.16 -15.86
CA VAL A 527 15.51 19.41 -17.03
C VAL A 527 14.42 18.46 -16.54
N SER A 528 13.25 18.51 -17.17
CA SER A 528 12.15 17.58 -16.90
C SER A 528 11.96 16.68 -18.11
N ALA A 529 12.01 15.37 -17.87
CA ALA A 529 11.70 14.34 -18.84
C ALA A 529 10.52 13.51 -18.31
N ASP A 530 9.44 13.42 -19.09
CA ASP A 530 8.21 12.74 -18.70
C ASP A 530 7.82 11.68 -19.75
N TYR A 531 7.36 10.53 -19.28
CA TYR A 531 6.91 9.47 -20.16
C TYR A 531 5.50 9.74 -20.68
N SER A 532 5.40 10.13 -21.94
CA SER A 532 4.12 10.46 -22.58
C SER A 532 3.18 9.26 -22.64
N GLN A 533 2.18 9.25 -21.74
CA GLN A 533 1.08 8.28 -21.69
C GLN A 533 1.54 6.81 -21.57
N ILE A 534 2.58 6.55 -20.77
CA ILE A 534 3.16 5.21 -20.67
C ILE A 534 2.18 4.12 -20.29
N GLU A 535 1.19 4.41 -19.43
CA GLU A 535 0.16 3.46 -19.02
C GLU A 535 -0.68 2.98 -20.21
N LEU A 536 -1.11 3.90 -21.09
CA LEU A 536 -1.88 3.57 -22.29
C LEU A 536 -1.02 2.81 -23.32
N ARG A 537 0.27 3.16 -23.42
CA ARG A 537 1.21 2.46 -24.31
C ARG A 537 1.46 1.01 -23.84
N ILE A 538 1.61 0.81 -22.54
CA ILE A 538 1.72 -0.54 -21.95
C ILE A 538 0.43 -1.32 -22.19
N MET A 539 -0.74 -0.69 -21.99
CA MET A 539 -2.04 -1.32 -22.25
C MET A 539 -2.15 -1.79 -23.70
N ALA A 540 -1.84 -0.93 -24.68
CA ALA A 540 -1.84 -1.28 -26.10
C ALA A 540 -0.85 -2.41 -26.44
N HIS A 541 0.34 -2.37 -25.84
CA HIS A 541 1.33 -3.44 -26.03
C HIS A 541 0.87 -4.79 -25.46
N LEU A 542 0.24 -4.79 -24.27
CA LEU A 542 -0.24 -6.00 -23.61
C LEU A 542 -1.49 -6.58 -24.28
N SER A 543 -2.38 -5.74 -24.82
CA SER A 543 -3.56 -6.22 -25.55
C SER A 543 -3.21 -6.75 -26.94
N GLY A 544 -2.09 -6.31 -27.52
CA GLY A 544 -1.76 -6.60 -28.92
C GLY A 544 -2.77 -5.99 -29.90
N ASP A 545 -3.48 -4.94 -29.49
CA ASP A 545 -4.48 -4.27 -30.33
C ASP A 545 -3.78 -3.53 -31.47
N GLU A 546 -4.22 -3.79 -32.71
CA GLU A 546 -3.68 -3.12 -33.91
C GLU A 546 -4.23 -1.70 -34.08
N GLN A 547 -5.38 -1.37 -33.45
CA GLN A 547 -6.01 -0.04 -33.46
C GLN A 547 -5.47 0.84 -32.33
#